data_AF-A0A8T3NBA6-F1
#
_entry.id   AF-A0A8T3NBA6-F1
#
_cell.length_a   1.000
_cell.length_b   1.000
_cell.length_c   1.000
_cell.angle_alpha   90.00
_cell.angle_beta   90.00
_cell.angle_gamma   90.00
#
_symmetry.space_group_name_H-M   'P 1'
#
loop_
_entity.id
_entity.type
_entity.pdbx_description
1 polymer ?
#
loop_
_entity_poly.entity_id
_entity_poly.type
_entity_poly.pdbx_seq_one_letter_code
_entity_poly.pdbx_strand_id
1 'polypeptide(L)'
;MKIKHQDGTVTAAIGYVDLGTHIVPRAKLAMMLPDLARFERWLRVAQRIDAYMTEHDGVIPPEFKVMSIADRRAVADTLVELGELQRQAGEACRAELARRDRTAQGGGAGQSFKITL
;
A
#
# COMPACT_ATOMS: atom_id res chain seq x y z
N MET A 1 -0.66 -14.82 15.51
CA MET A 1 -0.45 -16.25 15.19
C MET A 1 1.01 -16.42 14.77
N LYS A 2 1.76 -17.37 15.33
CA LYS A 2 3.18 -17.60 15.00
C LYS A 2 3.27 -18.86 14.14
N ILE A 3 3.93 -18.80 12.97
CA ILE A 3 4.16 -19.97 12.13
C ILE A 3 5.53 -20.52 12.51
N LYS A 4 5.55 -21.77 12.96
CA LYS A 4 6.77 -22.49 13.27
C LYS A 4 7.14 -23.30 12.05
N HIS A 5 8.24 -22.94 11.39
CA HIS A 5 8.79 -23.67 10.26
C HIS A 5 9.49 -24.96 10.74
N GLN A 6 9.67 -25.93 9.84
CA GLN A 6 10.30 -27.23 10.16
C GLN A 6 11.76 -27.10 10.62
N ASP A 7 12.44 -26.01 10.27
CA ASP A 7 13.80 -25.66 10.69
C ASP A 7 13.85 -25.00 12.09
N GLY A 8 12.72 -24.91 12.79
CA GLY A 8 12.63 -24.31 14.12
C GLY A 8 12.49 -22.78 14.09
N THR A 9 12.55 -22.15 12.92
CA THR A 9 12.35 -20.71 12.80
C THR A 9 10.89 -20.37 13.08
N VAL A 10 10.68 -19.46 14.02
CA VAL A 10 9.36 -18.92 14.33
C VAL A 10 9.22 -17.62 13.55
N THR A 11 8.58 -17.68 12.39
CA THR A 11 8.16 -16.44 11.73
C THR A 11 6.85 -15.99 12.37
N ALA A 12 6.71 -14.68 12.58
CA ALA A 12 5.36 -14.13 12.73
C ALA A 12 4.59 -14.59 11.49
N ALA A 13 3.37 -15.15 11.65
CA ALA A 13 2.54 -15.46 10.49
C ALA A 13 2.60 -14.27 9.55
N ILE A 14 2.91 -14.51 8.27
CA ILE A 14 3.04 -13.45 7.27
C ILE A 14 1.65 -12.81 7.18
N GLY A 15 1.41 -11.86 8.07
CA GLY A 15 0.18 -11.11 8.14
C GLY A 15 0.20 -10.23 6.92
N TYR A 16 -0.91 -10.21 6.20
CA TYR A 16 -1.10 -9.24 5.14
C TYR A 16 -2.11 -8.22 5.64
N VAL A 17 -1.85 -6.96 5.32
CA VAL A 17 -2.75 -5.85 5.65
C VAL A 17 -3.30 -5.34 4.34
N ASP A 18 -4.63 -5.28 4.26
CA ASP A 18 -5.34 -4.73 3.12
C ASP A 18 -5.47 -3.21 3.25
N LEU A 19 -4.80 -2.49 2.35
CA LEU A 19 -4.82 -1.03 2.30
C LEU A 19 -5.96 -0.48 1.43
N GLY A 20 -6.90 -1.33 1.01
CA GLY A 20 -8.05 -1.01 0.15
C GLY A 20 -7.73 -1.06 -1.34
N THR A 21 -6.56 -0.54 -1.73
CA THR A 21 -6.08 -0.58 -3.12
C THR A 21 -5.13 -1.73 -3.41
N HIS A 22 -4.46 -2.25 -2.38
CA HIS A 22 -3.48 -3.32 -2.49
C HIS A 22 -3.24 -4.01 -1.14
N ILE A 23 -2.73 -5.24 -1.21
CA ILE A 23 -2.42 -6.06 -0.04
C ILE A 23 -0.90 -6.01 0.21
N VAL A 24 -0.48 -5.62 1.42
CA VAL A 24 0.93 -5.44 1.77
C VAL A 24 1.33 -6.40 2.89
N PRO A 25 2.53 -7.03 2.83
CA PRO A 25 3.06 -7.77 3.96
C PRO A 25 3.21 -6.88 5.18
N ARG A 26 2.65 -7.30 6.31
CA ARG A 26 2.72 -6.62 7.61
C ARG A 26 4.15 -6.31 8.03
N ALA A 27 5.08 -7.23 7.75
CA ALA A 27 6.51 -7.04 8.03
C ALA A 27 7.08 -5.83 7.26
N LYS A 28 6.65 -5.62 6.00
CA LYS A 28 7.05 -4.47 5.21
C LYS A 28 6.46 -3.17 5.79
N LEU A 29 5.20 -3.20 6.21
CA LEU A 29 4.59 -2.06 6.90
C LEU A 29 5.30 -1.71 8.21
N ALA A 30 5.71 -2.71 8.99
CA ALA A 30 6.47 -2.51 10.22
C ALA A 30 7.80 -1.79 10.01
N MET A 31 8.39 -1.87 8.81
CA MET A 31 9.62 -1.15 8.46
C MET A 31 9.36 0.29 8.00
N MET A 32 8.15 0.60 7.55
CA MET A 32 7.80 1.88 6.95
C MET A 32 7.04 2.79 7.90
N LEU A 33 6.26 2.21 8.82
CA LEU A 33 5.40 2.93 9.74
C LEU A 33 6.05 3.08 11.11
N PRO A 34 5.95 4.27 11.73
CA PRO A 34 6.49 4.50 13.07
C PRO A 34 5.69 3.76 14.16
N ASP A 35 4.38 3.57 13.96
CA ASP A 35 3.51 2.83 14.89
C ASP A 35 2.50 1.96 14.12
N LEU A 36 2.91 0.72 13.85
CA LEU A 36 2.07 -0.25 13.14
C LEU A 36 0.79 -0.61 13.93
N ALA A 37 0.85 -0.65 15.26
CA ALA A 37 -0.29 -1.07 16.07
C ALA A 37 -1.40 -0.01 16.06
N ARG A 38 -1.05 1.28 16.15
CA ARG A 38 -1.99 2.39 15.93
C ARG A 38 -2.56 2.33 14.52
N PHE A 39 -1.70 2.19 13.51
CA PHE A 39 -2.14 2.15 12.12
C PHE A 39 -3.18 1.06 11.88
N GLU A 40 -2.88 -0.19 12.24
CA GLU A 40 -3.79 -1.33 12.07
C GLU A 40 -5.11 -1.16 12.83
N ARG A 41 -5.05 -0.58 14.04
CA ARG A 41 -6.25 -0.30 14.85
C ARG A 41 -7.19 0.68 14.15
N TRP A 42 -6.65 1.73 13.53
CA TRP A 42 -7.43 2.81 12.94
C TRP A 42 -7.66 2.68 11.43
N LEU A 43 -7.00 1.73 10.76
CA LEU A 43 -7.02 1.57 9.31
C LEU A 43 -8.44 1.48 8.74
N ARG A 44 -9.30 0.62 9.31
CA ARG A 44 -10.69 0.47 8.81
C ARG A 44 -11.51 1.75 8.98
N VAL A 45 -11.26 2.50 10.05
CA VAL A 45 -11.96 3.77 10.30
C VAL A 45 -11.48 4.83 9.33
N ALA A 46 -10.16 4.95 9.14
CA ALA A 46 -9.56 5.83 8.15
C ALA A 46 -10.09 5.53 6.74
N GLN A 47 -10.11 4.27 6.31
CA GLN A 47 -10.66 3.88 5.00
C GLN A 47 -12.12 4.26 4.82
N ARG A 48 -12.96 4.08 5.85
CA ARG A 48 -14.37 4.49 5.78
C ARG A 48 -14.53 6.00 5.68
N ILE A 49 -13.72 6.75 6.43
CA ILE A 49 -13.75 8.22 6.39
C ILE A 49 -13.28 8.72 5.04
N ASP A 50 -12.21 8.15 4.49
CA ASP A 50 -11.67 8.47 3.17
C ASP A 50 -12.69 8.22 2.06
N ALA A 51 -13.36 7.05 2.10
CA ALA A 51 -14.44 6.73 1.17
C ALA A 51 -15.61 7.71 1.26
N TYR A 52 -16.06 8.03 2.48
CA TYR A 52 -17.14 9.00 2.68
C TYR A 52 -16.75 10.39 2.19
N MET A 53 -15.54 10.86 2.50
CA MET A 53 -15.05 12.15 2.03
C MET A 53 -14.96 12.19 0.51
N THR A 54 -14.56 11.09 -0.14
CA THR A 54 -14.52 10.98 -1.60
C THR A 54 -15.93 11.02 -2.21
N GLU A 55 -16.89 10.30 -1.62
CA GLU A 55 -18.28 10.25 -2.09
C GLU A 55 -19.03 11.57 -1.87
N HIS A 56 -18.66 12.32 -0.84
CA HIS A 56 -19.35 13.54 -0.39
C HIS A 56 -18.51 14.81 -0.54
N ASP A 57 -17.61 14.88 -1.53
CA ASP A 57 -16.86 16.10 -1.91
C ASP A 57 -16.12 16.76 -0.72
N GLY A 58 -15.40 15.96 0.04
CA GLY A 58 -14.58 16.40 1.17
C GLY A 58 -15.33 16.61 2.49
N VAL A 59 -16.63 16.29 2.56
CA VAL A 59 -17.40 16.43 3.80
C VAL A 59 -16.88 15.47 4.87
N ILE A 60 -16.54 16.02 6.05
CA ILE A 60 -16.08 15.23 7.20
C ILE A 60 -17.27 14.45 7.81
N PRO A 61 -17.15 13.11 7.96
CA PRO A 61 -18.21 12.28 8.49
C PRO A 61 -18.63 12.65 9.91
N PRO A 62 -19.92 12.53 10.29
CA PRO A 62 -20.39 12.83 11.62
C PRO A 62 -19.72 11.98 12.72
N GLU A 63 -19.38 10.72 12.43
CA GLU A 63 -18.72 9.85 13.40
C GLU A 63 -17.33 10.36 13.80
N PHE A 64 -16.65 11.10 12.92
CA PHE A 64 -15.37 11.72 13.25
C PHE A 64 -15.54 12.88 14.23
N LYS A 65 -16.69 13.57 14.21
CA LYS A 65 -16.96 14.72 15.08
C LYS A 65 -17.20 14.34 16.53
N VAL A 66 -17.76 13.16 16.77
CA VAL A 66 -18.06 12.64 18.13
C VAL A 66 -16.87 11.95 18.79
N MET A 67 -15.77 11.74 18.05
CA MET A 67 -14.55 11.15 18.58
C MET A 67 -13.81 12.08 19.54
N SER A 68 -13.10 11.48 20.49
CA SER A 68 -12.14 12.21 21.33
C SER A 68 -11.07 12.88 20.46
N ILE A 69 -10.42 13.92 21.00
CA ILE A 69 -9.33 14.61 20.27
C ILE A 69 -8.19 13.63 19.99
N ALA A 70 -7.88 12.73 20.93
CA ALA A 70 -6.84 11.73 20.76
C ALA A 70 -7.16 10.75 19.62
N ASP A 71 -8.40 10.26 19.56
CA ASP A 71 -8.82 9.33 18.50
C ASP A 71 -8.83 10.01 17.14
N ARG A 72 -9.31 11.26 17.05
CA ARG A 72 -9.26 12.05 15.83
C ARG A 72 -7.85 12.22 15.30
N ARG A 73 -6.88 12.50 16.18
CA ARG A 73 -5.46 12.60 15.79
C ARG A 73 -4.95 11.26 15.28
N ALA A 74 -5.21 10.18 16.00
CA ALA A 74 -4.75 8.86 15.59
C ALA A 74 -5.31 8.44 14.21
N VAL A 75 -6.58 8.77 13.94
CA VAL A 75 -7.23 8.55 12.64
C VAL A 75 -6.62 9.45 11.56
N ALA A 76 -6.41 10.73 11.84
CA ALA A 76 -5.80 11.67 10.89
C ALA A 76 -4.37 11.25 10.51
N ASP A 77 -3.57 10.86 11.50
CA ASP A 77 -2.22 10.34 11.26
C ASP A 77 -2.27 9.07 10.39
N THR A 78 -3.22 8.17 10.64
CA THR A 78 -3.41 6.95 9.82
C THR A 78 -3.85 7.28 8.39
N LEU A 79 -4.68 8.31 8.18
CA LEU A 79 -5.09 8.78 6.85
C LEU A 79 -3.88 9.30 6.05
N VAL A 80 -3.02 10.10 6.69
CA VAL A 80 -1.79 10.62 6.06
C VAL A 80 -0.87 9.47 5.67
N GLU A 81 -0.63 8.53 6.58
CA GLU A 81 0.20 7.35 6.32
C GLU A 81 -0.36 6.47 5.21
N LEU A 82 -1.68 6.27 5.18
CA LEU A 82 -2.35 5.51 4.13
C LEU A 82 -2.16 6.18 2.76
N GLY A 83 -2.35 7.50 2.68
CA GLY A 83 -2.12 8.27 1.46
C GLY A 83 -0.68 8.16 0.95
N GLU A 84 0.30 8.27 1.85
CA GLU A 84 1.72 8.12 1.49
C GLU A 84 2.05 6.71 0.99
N LEU A 85 1.53 5.66 1.64
CA LEU A 85 1.73 4.28 1.20
C LEU A 85 1.13 4.05 -0.19
N GLN A 86 -0.07 4.56 -0.45
CA GLN A 86 -0.73 4.46 -1.75
C GLN A 86 0.01 5.25 -2.83
N ARG A 87 0.51 6.45 -2.51
CA ARG A 87 1.31 7.27 -3.42
C ARG A 87 2.60 6.55 -3.83
N GLN A 88 3.33 6.00 -2.86
CA GLN A 88 4.56 5.24 -3.11
C GLN A 88 4.30 3.99 -3.95
N ALA A 89 3.19 3.28 -3.71
CA ALA A 89 2.79 2.14 -4.53
C ALA A 89 2.48 2.57 -5.98
N GLY A 90 1.77 3.69 -6.16
CA GLY A 90 1.48 4.26 -7.48
C GLY A 90 2.73 4.69 -8.23
N GLU A 91 3.70 5.30 -7.55
CA GLU A 91 4.99 5.68 -8.12
C GLU A 91 5.83 4.47 -8.54
N ALA A 92 5.90 3.44 -7.70
CA ALA A 92 6.57 2.19 -8.03
C ALA A 92 5.95 1.51 -9.27
N CYS A 93 4.61 1.51 -9.37
CA CYS A 93 3.90 0.99 -10.54
C CYS A 93 4.22 1.77 -11.83
N ARG A 94 4.16 3.11 -11.78
CA ARG A 94 4.52 3.97 -12.92
C ARG A 94 5.97 3.78 -13.35
N ALA A 95 6.89 3.67 -12.39
CA ALA A 95 8.31 3.45 -12.68
C ALA A 95 8.55 2.09 -13.37
N GLU A 96 7.86 1.05 -12.93
CA GLU A 96 7.94 -0.28 -13.55
C GLU A 96 7.36 -0.31 -14.96
N LEU A 97 6.21 0.35 -15.20
CA LEU A 97 5.63 0.48 -16.54
C LEU A 97 6.59 1.22 -17.48
N ALA A 98 7.15 2.35 -17.05
CA ALA A 98 8.14 3.11 -17.83
C ALA A 98 9.43 2.30 -18.10
N ARG A 99 9.85 1.43 -17.17
CA ARG A 99 10.97 0.51 -17.39
C ARG A 99 10.65 -0.52 -18.47
N ARG A 100 9.45 -1.10 -18.44
CA ARG A 100 8.99 -2.09 -19.43
C ARG A 100 8.88 -1.49 -20.82
N ASP A 101 8.32 -0.29 -20.95
CA ASP A 101 8.21 0.42 -22.23
C ASP A 101 9.59 0.70 -22.85
N ARG A 102 10.57 1.12 -22.04
CA ARG A 102 11.95 1.31 -22.50
C ARG A 102 12.61 0.00 -22.95
N THR A 103 12.37 -1.11 -22.26
CA THR A 103 12.89 -2.42 -22.68
C THR A 103 12.21 -2.95 -23.94
N ALA A 104 10.92 -2.65 -24.14
CA ALA A 104 10.19 -3.03 -25.35
C ALA A 104 10.65 -2.23 -26.58
N GLN A 105 11.00 -0.96 -26.42
CA GLN A 105 11.53 -0.13 -27.52
C GLN A 105 13.00 -0.41 -27.85
N GLY A 106 13.78 -1.00 -26.94
CA GLY A 106 15.18 -1.38 -27.16
C GLY A 106 15.41 -2.73 -27.88
N GLY A 107 14.36 -3.51 -28.14
CA GLY A 107 14.45 -4.84 -28.78
C GLY A 107 14.32 -4.85 -30.31
N GLY A 108 14.14 -3.69 -30.95
CA GLY A 108 13.87 -3.57 -32.39
C GLY A 108 15.09 -3.32 -33.28
N ALA A 109 16.29 -3.77 -32.91
CA ALA A 109 17.47 -3.64 -33.77
C ALA A 109 17.78 -4.96 -34.50
N GLY A 110 17.27 -5.04 -35.74
CA GLY A 110 17.79 -5.80 -36.88
C GLY A 110 18.48 -7.15 -36.64
N GLN A 111 17.74 -8.26 -36.81
CA GLN A 111 18.30 -9.48 -37.39
C GLN A 111 17.72 -9.68 -38.79
N SER A 112 18.39 -9.07 -39.77
CA SER A 112 18.22 -9.38 -41.18
C SER A 112 18.86 -10.74 -41.45
N PHE A 113 18.09 -11.82 -41.37
CA PHE A 113 18.52 -13.12 -41.86
C PHE A 113 18.60 -13.06 -43.39
N LYS A 114 19.82 -13.01 -43.94
CA LYS A 114 20.06 -13.31 -45.35
C LYS A 114 19.95 -14.82 -45.53
N ILE A 115 18.87 -15.26 -46.19
CA ILE A 115 18.78 -16.60 -46.75
C ILE A 115 19.58 -16.58 -48.05
N THR A 116 20.69 -17.30 -48.09
CA THR A 116 21.44 -17.58 -49.31
C THR A 116 20.77 -18.75 -50.02
N LEU A 117 20.33 -18.54 -51.26
CA LEU A 117 19.91 -19.58 -52.21
C LEU A 117 21.14 -20.16 -52.92
#